data_AF-M0C4N6-F1
#
_entry.id   AF-M0C4N6-F1
#
_cell.length_a   1.000
_cell.length_b   1.000
_cell.length_c   1.000
_cell.angle_alpha   90.00
_cell.angle_beta   90.00
_cell.angle_gamma   90.00
#
_symmetry.space_group_name_H-M   'P 1'
#
loop_
_entity.id
_entity.type
_entity.pdbx_description
1 polymer ?
#
loop_
_entity_poly.entity_id
_entity_poly.type
_entity_poly.pdbx_seq_one_letter_code
_entity_poly.pdbx_strand_id
1 'polypeptide(L)'
;MSVRLDEVNKRIIHALMDDARNTSAPMIAEEVGVSPATIRNRINQLEDAGIISGYHANVNFDAANGMLTTLYVATAPVEERARLAQQSRTIAGVVNVREFVAGQENLHVLAVGDDVDAINDIGRELAALGLEIDDEKMVRTDQFQSYQPFGPAETHQQFSDYVSLTGGNEVVELTVDDDAPIAGMTLERAGEEDVLEDGVLVVSIERDDAVLTPTGESEIRAGDILTVLSRGEFTDSTLDAFETDRR
;
A
#
# COMPACT_ATOMS: atom_id res chain seq x y z
N MET A 1 27.99 -1.67 -15.03
CA MET A 1 27.06 -1.92 -16.16
C MET A 1 25.70 -1.43 -15.71
N SER A 2 24.99 -0.63 -16.51
CA SER A 2 23.63 -0.20 -16.15
C SER A 2 22.65 -1.33 -16.44
N VAL A 3 21.99 -1.85 -15.41
CA VAL A 3 20.90 -2.82 -15.58
C VAL A 3 19.71 -2.10 -16.23
N ARG A 4 19.17 -2.66 -17.31
CA ARG A 4 18.00 -2.10 -18.00
C ARG A 4 16.72 -2.59 -17.31
N LEU A 5 15.81 -1.70 -16.94
CA LEU A 5 14.47 -2.07 -16.46
C LEU A 5 13.53 -2.40 -17.63
N ASP A 6 13.74 -3.57 -18.23
CA ASP A 6 12.77 -4.17 -19.17
C ASP A 6 11.63 -4.87 -18.43
N GLU A 7 10.59 -5.29 -19.17
CA GLU A 7 9.39 -5.89 -18.59
C GLU A 7 9.68 -7.11 -17.70
N VAL A 8 10.69 -7.91 -18.05
CA VAL A 8 11.12 -9.03 -17.20
C VAL A 8 11.69 -8.53 -15.86
N ASN A 9 12.57 -7.53 -15.88
CA ASN A 9 13.14 -6.97 -14.65
C ASN A 9 12.08 -6.25 -13.79
N LYS A 10 11.12 -5.57 -14.43
CA LYS A 10 9.97 -4.99 -13.72
C LYS A 10 9.16 -6.08 -13.00
N ARG A 11 8.80 -7.16 -13.71
CA ARG A 11 8.03 -8.27 -13.13
C ARG A 11 8.76 -8.93 -11.97
N ILE A 12 10.08 -9.13 -12.09
CA ILE A 12 10.92 -9.64 -11.01
C ILE A 12 10.79 -8.74 -9.77
N ILE A 13 10.96 -7.42 -9.94
CA ILE A 13 10.88 -6.47 -8.81
C ILE A 13 9.48 -6.52 -8.19
N HIS A 14 8.42 -6.47 -9.00
CA HIS A 14 7.04 -6.54 -8.51
C HIS A 14 6.79 -7.80 -7.66
N ALA A 15 7.12 -8.98 -8.19
CA ALA A 15 6.88 -10.25 -7.50
C ALA A 15 7.69 -10.36 -6.20
N LEU A 16 8.92 -9.83 -6.18
CA LEU A 16 9.74 -9.82 -4.98
C LEU A 16 9.28 -8.78 -3.94
N MET A 17 8.71 -7.65 -4.36
CA MET A 17 8.08 -6.70 -3.43
C MET A 17 6.87 -7.31 -2.73
N ASP A 18 6.12 -8.15 -3.44
CA ASP A 18 4.91 -8.81 -2.95
C ASP A 18 5.23 -9.91 -1.93
N ASP A 19 6.02 -10.92 -2.32
CA ASP A 19 6.46 -11.99 -1.42
C ASP A 19 7.81 -12.57 -1.83
N ALA A 20 8.90 -11.89 -1.49
CA ALA A 20 10.25 -12.37 -1.75
C ALA A 20 10.58 -13.73 -1.12
N ARG A 21 9.89 -14.13 -0.04
CA ARG A 21 10.21 -15.37 0.69
C ARG A 21 9.67 -16.60 -0.04
N ASN A 22 8.47 -16.50 -0.62
CA ASN A 22 7.83 -17.61 -1.31
C ASN A 22 7.91 -17.50 -2.84
N THR A 23 8.28 -16.35 -3.39
CA THR A 23 8.47 -16.18 -4.83
C THR A 23 9.77 -16.83 -5.29
N SER A 24 9.64 -17.89 -6.11
CA SER A 24 10.78 -18.62 -6.66
C SER A 24 11.07 -18.22 -8.11
N ALA A 25 12.33 -18.33 -8.52
CA ALA A 25 12.73 -18.05 -9.89
C ALA A 25 11.95 -18.86 -10.96
N PRO A 26 11.59 -20.15 -10.74
CA PRO A 26 10.68 -20.86 -11.63
C PRO A 26 9.29 -20.25 -11.79
N MET A 27 8.69 -19.73 -10.72
CA MET A 27 7.35 -19.10 -10.78
C MET A 27 7.37 -17.85 -11.67
N ILE A 28 8.35 -16.95 -11.44
CA ILE A 28 8.51 -15.74 -12.27
C ILE A 28 8.83 -16.13 -13.72
N ALA A 29 9.64 -17.18 -13.91
CA ALA A 29 10.04 -17.65 -15.24
C ALA A 29 8.87 -18.16 -16.08
N GLU A 30 7.95 -18.91 -15.45
CA GLU A 30 6.71 -19.38 -16.05
C GLU A 30 5.82 -18.22 -16.48
N GLU A 31 5.67 -17.23 -15.60
CA GLU A 31 4.85 -16.05 -15.85
C GLU A 31 5.34 -15.20 -17.04
N VAL A 32 6.64 -14.94 -17.14
CA VAL A 32 7.22 -14.05 -18.18
C VAL A 32 7.78 -14.78 -19.39
N GLY A 33 7.64 -16.12 -19.45
CA GLY A 33 8.06 -16.92 -20.60
C GLY A 33 9.58 -17.01 -20.82
N VAL A 34 10.37 -17.10 -19.74
CA VAL A 34 11.83 -17.26 -19.82
C VAL A 34 12.34 -18.45 -19.01
N SER A 35 13.65 -18.73 -19.03
CA SER A 35 14.20 -19.81 -18.21
C SER A 35 14.38 -19.40 -16.74
N PRO A 36 14.23 -20.32 -15.77
CA PRO A 36 14.54 -20.03 -14.36
C PRO A 36 15.99 -19.61 -14.12
N ALA A 37 16.93 -20.04 -14.97
CA ALA A 37 18.33 -19.60 -14.89
C ALA A 37 18.46 -18.11 -15.29
N THR A 38 17.69 -17.67 -16.29
CA THR A 38 17.63 -16.26 -16.71
C THR A 38 17.12 -15.38 -15.59
N ILE A 39 16.06 -15.79 -14.88
CA ILE A 39 15.51 -15.03 -13.74
C ILE A 39 16.53 -14.89 -12.61
N ARG A 40 17.19 -15.99 -12.20
CA ARG A 40 18.24 -15.93 -11.15
C ARG A 40 19.36 -14.97 -11.51
N ASN A 41 19.84 -15.02 -12.75
CA ASN A 41 20.88 -14.11 -13.22
C ASN A 41 20.41 -12.64 -13.18
N ARG A 42 19.15 -12.38 -13.51
CA ARG A 42 18.57 -11.02 -13.46
C ARG A 42 18.37 -10.52 -12.04
N ILE A 43 17.93 -11.37 -11.11
CA ILE A 43 17.86 -11.04 -9.67
C ILE A 43 19.25 -10.62 -9.17
N ASN A 44 20.27 -11.46 -9.40
CA ASN A 44 21.64 -11.14 -9.00
C ASN A 44 22.12 -9.81 -9.60
N GLN A 45 21.80 -9.53 -10.88
CA GLN A 45 22.16 -8.26 -11.51
C GLN A 45 21.45 -7.07 -10.86
N LEU A 46 20.17 -7.21 -10.48
CA LEU A 46 19.41 -6.16 -9.79
C LEU A 46 19.96 -5.89 -8.39
N GLU A 47 20.37 -6.93 -7.68
CA GLU A 47 21.04 -6.86 -6.37
C GLU A 47 22.43 -6.22 -6.50
N ASP A 48 23.27 -6.71 -7.41
CA ASP A 48 24.63 -6.19 -7.68
C ASP A 48 24.60 -4.71 -8.10
N ALA A 49 23.53 -4.29 -8.80
CA ALA A 49 23.32 -2.90 -9.19
C ALA A 49 22.72 -2.02 -8.08
N GLY A 50 22.35 -2.59 -6.93
CA GLY A 50 21.72 -1.89 -5.82
C GLY A 50 20.27 -1.46 -6.09
N ILE A 51 19.64 -1.98 -7.14
CA ILE A 51 18.22 -1.73 -7.43
C ILE A 51 17.36 -2.49 -6.42
N ILE A 52 17.73 -3.73 -6.11
CA ILE A 52 17.23 -4.45 -4.95
C ILE A 52 18.29 -4.29 -3.86
N SER A 53 17.96 -3.52 -2.82
CA SER A 53 18.90 -3.21 -1.73
C SER A 53 18.84 -4.22 -0.58
N GLY A 54 17.78 -5.02 -0.50
CA GLY A 54 17.62 -6.05 0.52
C GLY A 54 16.20 -6.61 0.59
N TYR A 55 16.05 -7.61 1.46
CA TYR A 55 14.79 -8.27 1.78
C TYR A 55 14.58 -8.19 3.28
N HIS A 56 13.46 -7.60 3.71
CA HIS A 56 13.18 -7.35 5.12
C HIS A 56 11.82 -7.95 5.48
N ALA A 57 11.74 -8.60 6.63
CA ALA A 57 10.46 -8.97 7.20
C ALA A 57 9.76 -7.69 7.72
N ASN A 58 8.49 -7.53 7.38
CA ASN A 58 7.63 -6.56 8.05
C ASN A 58 7.12 -7.19 9.36
N VAL A 59 7.41 -6.57 10.50
CA VAL A 59 7.14 -7.12 11.83
C VAL A 59 6.18 -6.21 12.57
N ASN A 60 5.04 -6.76 13.00
CA ASN A 60 4.16 -6.10 13.95
C ASN A 60 4.67 -6.35 15.38
N PHE A 61 5.43 -5.39 15.91
CA PHE A 61 6.05 -5.48 17.23
C PHE A 61 5.04 -5.41 18.39
N ASP A 62 3.93 -4.69 18.20
CA ASP A 62 2.80 -4.68 19.15
C ASP A 62 2.17 -6.07 19.27
N ALA A 63 1.88 -6.72 18.13
CA ALA A 63 1.36 -8.08 18.13
C ALA A 63 2.39 -9.12 18.62
N ALA A 64 3.69 -8.87 18.44
CA ALA A 64 4.75 -9.79 18.85
C ALA A 64 4.93 -9.85 20.38
N ASN A 65 4.94 -8.70 21.06
CA ASN A 65 5.11 -8.63 22.52
C ASN A 65 4.64 -7.32 23.16
N GLY A 66 3.64 -6.63 22.59
CA GLY A 66 3.14 -5.33 23.06
C GLY A 66 4.16 -4.19 22.98
N MET A 67 5.16 -4.34 22.10
CA MET A 67 6.25 -3.37 21.97
C MET A 67 5.76 -2.12 21.23
N LEU A 68 6.26 -0.97 21.67
CA LEU A 68 5.95 0.32 21.09
C LEU A 68 6.87 0.58 19.89
N THR A 69 6.29 1.02 18.78
CA THR A 69 7.06 1.48 17.61
C THR A 69 6.92 2.99 17.49
N THR A 70 8.03 3.71 17.48
CA THR A 70 8.08 5.17 17.43
C THR A 70 8.93 5.64 16.26
N LEU A 71 8.40 6.58 15.49
CA LEU A 71 9.12 7.34 14.47
C LEU A 71 9.58 8.67 15.08
N TYR A 72 10.89 8.82 15.22
CA TYR A 72 11.53 10.11 15.50
C TYR A 72 11.75 10.86 14.19
N VAL A 73 11.21 12.05 14.10
CA VAL A 73 11.50 13.02 13.04
C VAL A 73 12.55 13.96 13.59
N ALA A 74 13.70 14.02 12.92
CA ALA A 74 14.85 14.75 13.41
C ALA A 74 15.54 15.55 12.31
N THR A 75 16.24 16.59 12.74
CA THR A 75 17.09 17.42 11.91
C THR A 75 18.55 17.17 12.24
N ALA A 76 19.32 16.82 11.21
CA ALA A 76 20.78 16.82 11.25
C ALA A 76 21.37 17.96 10.40
N PRO A 77 22.53 18.53 10.78
CA PRO A 77 23.35 19.33 9.88
C PRO A 77 23.70 18.55 8.62
N VAL A 78 23.61 19.20 7.45
CA VAL A 78 23.73 18.53 6.13
C VAL A 78 25.07 17.80 5.98
N GLU A 79 26.15 18.40 6.48
CA GLU A 79 27.50 17.87 6.45
C GLU A 79 27.72 16.68 7.40
N GLU A 80 26.89 16.54 8.44
CA GLU A 80 26.98 15.45 9.42
C GLU A 80 25.92 14.37 9.23
N ARG A 81 24.88 14.63 8.43
CA ARG A 81 23.68 13.78 8.30
C ARG A 81 24.01 12.30 8.06
N ALA A 82 24.87 12.00 7.09
CA ALA A 82 25.24 10.61 6.79
C ALA A 82 25.98 9.93 7.96
N ARG A 83 26.83 10.69 8.68
CA ARG A 83 27.55 10.21 9.86
C ARG A 83 26.58 9.93 11.01
N LEU A 84 25.67 10.87 11.27
CA LEU A 84 24.66 10.76 12.33
C LEU A 84 23.68 9.63 12.03
N ALA A 85 23.20 9.49 10.79
CA ALA A 85 22.37 8.38 10.36
C ALA A 85 23.02 7.02 10.63
N GLN A 86 24.32 6.89 10.34
CA GLN A 86 25.07 5.66 10.62
C GLN A 86 25.20 5.40 12.13
N GLN A 87 25.41 6.44 12.94
CA GLN A 87 25.49 6.31 14.40
C GLN A 87 24.13 5.96 15.02
N SER A 88 23.04 6.55 14.55
CA SER A 88 21.68 6.22 15.01
C SER A 88 21.37 4.74 14.89
N ARG A 89 21.85 4.08 13.82
CA ARG A 89 21.69 2.63 13.62
C ARG A 89 22.39 1.76 14.67
N THR A 90 23.27 2.32 15.49
CA THR A 90 23.97 1.59 16.56
C THR A 90 23.24 1.63 17.90
N ILE A 91 22.22 2.50 18.02
CA ILE A 91 21.38 2.59 19.21
C ILE A 91 20.46 1.36 19.27
N ALA A 92 20.40 0.72 20.45
CA ALA A 92 19.55 -0.44 20.64
C ALA A 92 18.07 -0.06 20.43
N GLY A 93 17.33 -0.88 19.67
CA GLY A 93 15.93 -0.60 19.33
C GLY A 93 15.73 0.19 18.04
N VAL A 94 16.76 0.84 17.47
CA VAL A 94 16.65 1.47 16.15
C VAL A 94 16.61 0.40 15.05
N VAL A 95 15.50 0.35 14.32
CA VAL A 95 15.26 -0.67 13.27
C VAL A 95 15.32 -0.08 11.86
N ASN A 96 15.17 1.23 11.69
CA ASN A 96 15.26 1.88 10.39
C ASN A 96 15.74 3.34 10.53
N VAL A 97 16.56 3.79 9.58
CA VAL A 97 16.94 5.20 9.45
C VAL A 97 16.80 5.59 7.98
N ARG A 98 16.06 6.67 7.71
CA ARG A 98 15.87 7.23 6.36
C ARG A 98 16.42 8.65 6.31
N GLU A 99 17.17 8.95 5.27
CA GLU A 99 17.76 10.26 5.01
C GLU A 99 17.01 11.00 3.92
N PHE A 100 16.71 12.28 4.13
CA PHE A 100 16.12 13.15 3.12
C PHE A 100 17.14 14.18 2.64
N VAL A 101 17.02 14.59 1.37
CA VAL A 101 18.06 15.36 0.68
C VAL A 101 18.23 16.77 1.25
N ALA A 102 17.15 17.46 1.58
CA ALA A 102 17.18 18.86 1.99
C ALA A 102 16.13 19.18 3.05
N GLY A 103 16.37 20.27 3.79
CA GLY A 103 15.43 20.84 4.75
C GLY A 103 15.70 20.47 6.21
N GLN A 104 14.80 20.95 7.06
CA GLN A 104 14.56 20.42 8.41
C GLN A 104 13.89 19.04 8.28
N GLU A 105 13.75 18.31 9.39
CA GLU A 105 13.11 16.99 9.43
C GLU A 105 13.78 16.01 8.45
N ASN A 106 15.11 16.13 8.30
CA ASN A 106 15.85 15.46 7.24
C ASN A 106 16.34 14.05 7.60
N LEU A 107 15.98 13.56 8.79
CA LEU A 107 16.20 12.20 9.26
C LEU A 107 14.93 11.64 9.89
N HIS A 108 14.54 10.46 9.44
CA HIS A 108 13.49 9.66 10.07
C HIS A 108 14.12 8.42 10.70
N VAL A 109 13.96 8.26 12.02
CA VAL A 109 14.47 7.10 12.76
C VAL A 109 13.29 6.31 13.31
N LEU A 110 13.09 5.09 12.82
CA LEU A 110 12.10 4.16 13.37
C LEU A 110 12.76 3.33 14.45
N ALA A 111 12.18 3.33 15.64
CA ALA A 111 12.67 2.61 16.79
C ALA A 111 11.56 1.79 17.45
N VAL A 112 11.97 0.72 18.13
CA VAL A 112 11.11 -0.20 18.86
C VAL A 112 11.60 -0.29 20.31
N GLY A 113 10.69 -0.18 21.26
CA GLY A 113 10.93 -0.32 22.69
C GLY A 113 9.89 -1.23 23.34
N ASP A 114 10.24 -1.87 24.44
CA ASP A 114 9.32 -2.69 25.22
C ASP A 114 8.35 -1.87 26.07
N ASP A 115 8.74 -0.64 26.43
CA ASP A 115 7.89 0.31 27.12
C ASP A 115 8.23 1.77 26.76
N VAL A 116 7.53 2.70 27.40
CA VAL A 116 7.71 4.15 27.20
C VAL A 116 9.08 4.62 27.66
N ASP A 117 9.68 3.99 28.69
CA ASP A 117 10.99 4.38 29.20
C ASP A 117 12.09 4.00 28.21
N ALA A 118 12.00 2.82 27.59
CA ALA A 118 12.91 2.41 26.52
C ALA A 118 12.84 3.34 25.30
N ILE A 119 11.64 3.79 24.91
CA ILE A 119 11.47 4.79 23.85
C ILE A 119 12.12 6.12 24.27
N ASN A 120 11.86 6.61 25.47
CA ASN A 120 12.50 7.84 25.97
C ASN A 120 14.03 7.74 26.02
N ASP A 121 14.58 6.57 26.37
CA ASP A 121 16.02 6.30 26.34
C ASP A 121 16.60 6.44 24.94
N ILE A 122 15.95 5.85 23.94
CA ILE A 122 16.36 5.96 22.53
C ILE A 122 16.33 7.41 22.07
N GLY A 123 15.27 8.17 22.39
CA GLY A 123 15.18 9.59 22.06
C GLY A 123 16.33 10.41 22.66
N ARG A 124 16.70 10.12 23.92
CA ARG A 124 17.85 10.75 24.58
C ARG A 124 19.18 10.38 23.94
N GLU A 125 19.37 9.13 23.54
CA GLU A 125 20.57 8.68 22.83
C GLU A 125 20.70 9.37 21.46
N LEU A 126 19.60 9.49 20.71
CA LEU A 126 19.57 10.21 19.43
C LEU A 126 19.95 11.69 19.62
N ALA A 127 19.37 12.37 20.60
CA ALA A 127 19.70 13.76 20.92
C ALA A 127 21.18 13.91 21.35
N ALA A 128 21.73 12.94 22.09
CA ALA A 128 23.13 12.94 22.50
C ALA A 128 24.12 12.78 21.34
N LEU A 129 23.69 12.22 20.20
CA LEU A 129 24.49 12.21 18.96
C LEU A 129 24.60 13.60 18.30
N GLY A 130 23.75 14.55 18.71
CA GLY A 130 23.65 15.89 18.10
C GLY A 130 22.50 16.04 17.11
N LEU A 131 21.52 15.12 17.14
CA LEU A 131 20.27 15.28 16.40
C LEU A 131 19.32 16.21 17.16
N GLU A 132 18.70 17.13 16.44
CA GLU A 132 17.54 17.87 16.95
C GLU A 132 16.30 17.02 16.69
N ILE A 133 15.59 16.62 17.75
CA ILE A 133 14.34 15.85 17.61
C ILE A 133 13.19 16.86 17.45
N ASP A 134 12.61 16.88 16.26
CA ASP A 134 11.53 17.79 15.87
C ASP A 134 10.16 17.25 16.28
N ASP A 135 9.96 15.92 16.15
CA ASP A 135 8.70 15.25 16.46
C ASP A 135 8.91 13.77 16.83
N GLU A 136 7.96 13.20 17.58
CA GLU A 136 7.92 11.79 17.99
C GLU A 136 6.53 11.22 17.75
N LYS A 137 6.42 10.26 16.83
CA LYS A 137 5.14 9.69 16.39
C LYS A 137 5.07 8.21 16.70
N MET A 138 4.10 7.80 17.49
CA MET A 138 3.83 6.38 17.70
C MET A 138 3.17 5.79 16.44
N VAL A 139 3.79 4.75 15.89
CA VAL A 139 3.31 4.04 14.69
C VAL A 139 2.40 2.91 15.13
N ARG A 140 1.16 2.92 14.64
CA ARG A 140 0.19 1.84 14.91
C ARG A 140 0.25 0.73 13.87
N THR A 141 0.34 1.11 12.60
CA THR A 141 0.31 0.17 11.47
C THR A 141 1.20 0.70 10.34
N ASP A 142 2.04 -0.16 9.78
CA ASP A 142 2.75 0.07 8.53
C ASP A 142 2.21 -0.89 7.44
N GLN A 143 1.86 -0.33 6.28
CA GLN A 143 1.36 -1.08 5.13
C GLN A 143 2.33 -0.95 3.95
N PHE A 144 2.47 -2.03 3.19
CA PHE A 144 3.33 -2.10 2.02
C PHE A 144 2.57 -2.73 0.86
N GLN A 145 2.87 -2.28 -0.35
CA GLN A 145 2.31 -2.84 -1.57
C GLN A 145 3.39 -2.91 -2.64
N SER A 146 3.26 -3.87 -3.54
CA SER A 146 4.07 -3.96 -4.75
C SER A 146 3.78 -2.78 -5.68
N TYR A 147 4.79 -2.34 -6.42
CA TYR A 147 4.64 -1.20 -7.32
C TYR A 147 3.88 -1.61 -8.58
N GLN A 148 2.58 -1.33 -8.61
CA GLN A 148 1.63 -1.79 -9.63
C GLN A 148 2.04 -1.54 -11.09
N PRO A 149 2.70 -0.43 -11.48
CA PRO A 149 3.18 -0.26 -12.85
C PRO A 149 4.24 -1.28 -13.30
N PHE A 150 4.79 -2.09 -12.38
CA PHE A 150 5.65 -3.25 -12.68
C PHE A 150 4.87 -4.59 -12.63
N GLY A 151 3.57 -4.50 -12.36
CA GLY A 151 2.54 -5.54 -12.42
C GLY A 151 2.43 -6.18 -13.81
N PRO A 152 1.67 -7.28 -13.96
CA PRO A 152 1.31 -7.76 -15.28
C PRO A 152 0.28 -6.77 -15.87
N ALA A 153 0.26 -6.61 -17.19
CA ALA A 153 -0.61 -5.62 -17.84
C ALA A 153 -2.12 -5.84 -17.59
N GLU A 154 -2.48 -7.05 -17.17
CA GLU A 154 -3.85 -7.49 -16.88
C GLU A 154 -4.26 -7.29 -15.42
N THR A 155 -3.35 -6.85 -14.53
CA THR A 155 -3.75 -6.35 -13.20
C THR A 155 -4.18 -4.88 -13.32
N HIS A 156 -5.26 -4.65 -14.06
CA HIS A 156 -6.21 -3.63 -13.61
C HIS A 156 -7.05 -4.31 -12.54
N GLN A 157 -6.45 -4.62 -11.39
CA GLN A 157 -7.22 -5.10 -10.25
C GLN A 157 -6.96 -4.17 -9.08
N GLN A 158 -8.07 -3.55 -8.70
CA GLN A 158 -8.35 -2.93 -7.42
C GLN A 158 -7.48 -1.70 -7.16
N PHE A 159 -7.95 -0.57 -7.69
CA PHE A 159 -7.73 0.68 -7.01
C PHE A 159 -8.13 0.46 -5.55
N SER A 160 -7.15 0.52 -4.65
CA SER A 160 -7.40 0.78 -3.23
C SER A 160 -8.34 1.97 -3.15
N ASP A 161 -9.59 1.66 -2.83
CA ASP A 161 -10.57 2.41 -2.06
C ASP A 161 -10.30 3.93 -2.00
N TYR A 162 -11.16 4.68 -2.68
CA TYR A 162 -11.27 6.15 -2.68
C TYR A 162 -10.29 6.91 -3.58
N VAL A 163 -10.78 7.34 -4.74
CA VAL A 163 -10.21 8.47 -5.47
C VAL A 163 -11.06 9.71 -5.21
N SER A 164 -10.55 10.65 -4.40
CA SER A 164 -11.17 11.97 -4.26
C SER A 164 -10.91 12.80 -5.52
N LEU A 165 -11.98 13.20 -6.20
CA LEU A 165 -11.95 14.10 -7.35
C LEU A 165 -12.14 15.55 -6.90
N THR A 166 -11.64 16.48 -7.73
CA THR A 166 -11.79 17.92 -7.49
C THR A 166 -13.28 18.28 -7.38
N GLY A 167 -13.68 18.87 -6.25
CA GLY A 167 -15.08 19.22 -5.98
C GLY A 167 -15.78 18.34 -4.93
N GLY A 168 -15.07 17.43 -4.27
CA GLY A 168 -15.63 16.61 -3.19
C GLY A 168 -16.43 15.40 -3.69
N ASN A 169 -16.21 14.97 -4.93
CA ASN A 169 -16.77 13.72 -5.43
C ASN A 169 -15.78 12.59 -5.16
N GLU A 170 -16.27 11.42 -4.84
CA GLU A 170 -15.46 10.23 -4.58
C GLU A 170 -15.83 9.13 -5.57
N VAL A 171 -14.81 8.37 -6.02
CA VAL A 171 -15.01 7.17 -6.84
C VAL A 171 -14.48 5.97 -6.07
N VAL A 172 -15.30 4.92 -6.02
CA VAL A 172 -14.97 3.63 -5.39
C VAL A 172 -15.35 2.50 -6.33
N GLU A 173 -14.65 1.39 -6.23
CA GLU A 173 -14.95 0.15 -6.93
C GLU A 173 -15.42 -0.89 -5.90
N LEU A 174 -16.61 -1.47 -6.10
CA LEU A 174 -17.27 -2.33 -5.13
C LEU A 174 -17.63 -3.65 -5.79
N THR A 175 -17.44 -4.76 -5.08
CA THR A 175 -17.97 -6.06 -5.52
C THR A 175 -19.34 -6.27 -4.87
N VAL A 176 -20.34 -6.68 -5.65
CA VAL A 176 -21.69 -6.92 -5.14
C VAL A 176 -21.74 -8.30 -4.48
N ASP A 177 -22.02 -8.33 -3.17
CA ASP A 177 -22.19 -9.58 -2.43
C ASP A 177 -23.45 -10.35 -2.86
N ASP A 178 -23.45 -11.67 -2.63
CA ASP A 178 -24.59 -12.56 -2.95
C ASP A 178 -25.91 -12.13 -2.29
N ASP A 179 -25.84 -11.56 -1.08
CA ASP A 179 -26.99 -11.12 -0.28
C ASP A 179 -27.14 -9.58 -0.23
N ALA A 180 -26.40 -8.85 -1.07
CA ALA A 180 -26.45 -7.39 -1.09
C ALA A 180 -27.86 -6.88 -1.46
N PRO A 181 -28.37 -5.81 -0.81
CA PRO A 181 -29.70 -5.26 -1.11
C PRO A 181 -29.92 -4.90 -2.58
N ILE A 182 -28.88 -4.46 -3.29
CA ILE A 182 -28.96 -4.10 -4.70
C ILE A 182 -28.95 -5.31 -5.66
N ALA A 183 -28.54 -6.50 -5.19
CA ALA A 183 -28.41 -7.68 -6.04
C ALA A 183 -29.78 -8.13 -6.58
N GLY A 184 -29.87 -8.31 -7.90
CA GLY A 184 -31.11 -8.64 -8.60
C GLY A 184 -32.06 -7.46 -8.82
N MET A 185 -31.66 -6.23 -8.50
CA MET A 185 -32.40 -5.02 -8.82
C MET A 185 -31.87 -4.36 -10.10
N THR A 186 -32.75 -3.65 -10.80
CA THR A 186 -32.32 -2.68 -11.82
C THR A 186 -31.89 -1.38 -11.15
N LEU A 187 -31.00 -0.63 -11.78
CA LEU A 187 -30.55 0.67 -11.25
C LEU A 187 -31.70 1.66 -11.05
N GLU A 188 -32.70 1.66 -11.93
CA GLU A 188 -33.91 2.49 -11.79
C GLU A 188 -34.70 2.09 -10.54
N ARG A 189 -34.93 0.78 -10.34
CA ARG A 189 -35.66 0.27 -9.18
C ARG A 189 -34.90 0.53 -7.87
N ALA A 190 -33.58 0.38 -7.88
CA ALA A 190 -32.74 0.64 -6.71
C ALA A 190 -32.79 2.12 -6.28
N GLY A 191 -32.89 3.05 -7.24
CA GLY A 191 -33.14 4.46 -6.96
C GLY A 191 -34.57 4.74 -6.47
N GLU A 192 -35.59 4.03 -6.99
CA GLU A 192 -36.98 4.20 -6.54
C GLU A 192 -37.27 3.61 -5.15
N GLU A 193 -36.57 2.53 -4.78
CA GLU A 193 -36.70 1.86 -3.48
C GLU A 193 -35.73 2.42 -2.41
N ASP A 194 -35.07 3.55 -2.69
CA ASP A 194 -34.07 4.21 -1.82
C ASP A 194 -32.91 3.27 -1.40
N VAL A 195 -32.61 2.24 -2.19
CA VAL A 195 -31.45 1.36 -1.99
C VAL A 195 -30.17 2.05 -2.44
N LEU A 196 -30.25 2.83 -3.53
CA LEU A 196 -29.18 3.74 -3.96
C LEU A 196 -29.53 5.17 -3.53
N GLU A 197 -28.68 5.77 -2.71
CA GLU A 197 -28.87 7.13 -2.22
C GLU A 197 -28.80 8.19 -3.34
N ASP A 198 -29.54 9.29 -3.16
CA ASP A 198 -29.52 10.45 -4.05
C ASP A 198 -28.10 11.05 -4.16
N GLY A 199 -27.51 11.01 -5.35
CA GLY A 199 -26.16 11.53 -5.61
C GLY A 199 -25.10 10.45 -5.85
N VAL A 200 -25.48 9.19 -5.71
CA VAL A 200 -24.69 8.02 -6.11
C VAL A 200 -24.96 7.68 -7.57
N LEU A 201 -23.90 7.49 -8.36
CA LEU A 201 -23.97 7.15 -9.77
C LEU A 201 -23.11 5.92 -10.04
N VAL A 202 -23.72 4.86 -10.55
CA VAL A 202 -22.98 3.72 -11.12
C VAL A 202 -22.46 4.12 -12.50
N VAL A 203 -21.14 4.10 -12.66
CA VAL A 203 -20.42 4.54 -13.87
C VAL A 203 -20.17 3.37 -14.82
N SER A 204 -19.83 2.20 -14.28
CA SER A 204 -19.60 0.97 -15.02
C SER A 204 -19.98 -0.25 -14.20
N ILE A 205 -20.40 -1.30 -14.91
CA ILE A 205 -20.61 -2.65 -14.36
C ILE A 205 -19.64 -3.57 -15.09
N GLU A 206 -18.73 -4.20 -14.38
CA GLU A 206 -17.84 -5.23 -14.91
C GLU A 206 -18.36 -6.62 -14.53
N ARG A 207 -18.57 -7.46 -15.54
CA ARG A 207 -19.12 -8.81 -15.41
C ARG A 207 -18.47 -9.71 -16.45
N ASP A 208 -17.97 -10.87 -16.03
CA ASP A 208 -17.36 -11.88 -16.92
C ASP A 208 -16.29 -11.28 -17.86
N ASP A 209 -15.40 -10.43 -17.33
CA ASP A 209 -14.35 -9.68 -18.06
C ASP A 209 -14.87 -8.67 -19.11
N ALA A 210 -16.15 -8.30 -19.05
CA ALA A 210 -16.76 -7.29 -19.92
C ALA A 210 -17.21 -6.06 -19.13
N VAL A 211 -16.85 -4.87 -19.62
CA VAL A 211 -17.31 -3.59 -19.07
C VAL A 211 -18.60 -3.14 -19.77
N LEU A 212 -19.67 -3.01 -19.00
CA LEU A 212 -20.98 -2.57 -19.45
C LEU A 212 -21.22 -1.10 -19.04
N THR A 213 -21.73 -0.30 -19.98
CA THR A 213 -22.25 1.04 -19.66
C THR A 213 -23.64 0.89 -19.03
N PRO A 214 -23.84 1.30 -17.78
CA PRO A 214 -25.11 1.16 -17.08
C PRO A 214 -26.21 2.05 -17.68
N THR A 215 -27.43 1.53 -17.64
CA THR A 215 -28.70 2.21 -17.94
C THR A 215 -29.68 1.95 -16.80
N GLY A 216 -30.80 2.67 -16.73
CA GLY A 216 -31.83 2.42 -15.69
C GLY A 216 -32.34 0.98 -15.67
N GLU A 217 -32.42 0.32 -16.83
CA GLU A 217 -32.83 -1.08 -16.97
C GLU A 217 -31.71 -2.10 -16.69
N SER A 218 -30.49 -1.64 -16.41
CA SER A 218 -29.36 -2.53 -16.12
C SER A 218 -29.57 -3.21 -14.77
N GLU A 219 -29.66 -4.54 -14.81
CA GLU A 219 -29.77 -5.39 -13.62
C GLU A 219 -28.40 -5.69 -13.03
N ILE A 220 -28.26 -5.38 -11.75
CA ILE A 220 -27.08 -5.66 -10.93
C ILE A 220 -27.14 -7.10 -10.45
N ARG A 221 -26.04 -7.83 -10.55
CA ARG A 221 -25.92 -9.23 -10.12
C ARG A 221 -24.86 -9.36 -9.05
N ALA A 222 -25.03 -10.35 -8.19
CA ALA A 222 -23.98 -10.79 -7.30
C ALA A 222 -22.72 -11.16 -8.09
N GLY A 223 -21.56 -10.75 -7.57
CA GLY A 223 -20.27 -10.89 -8.23
C GLY A 223 -19.96 -9.83 -9.28
N ASP A 224 -20.88 -8.91 -9.59
CA ASP A 224 -20.55 -7.73 -10.41
C ASP A 224 -19.53 -6.85 -9.68
N ILE A 225 -18.63 -6.25 -10.45
CA ILE A 225 -17.73 -5.20 -9.97
C ILE A 225 -18.25 -3.86 -10.47
N LEU A 226 -18.63 -2.97 -9.56
CA LEU A 226 -19.26 -1.69 -9.86
C LEU A 226 -18.29 -0.55 -9.61
N THR A 227 -18.14 0.34 -10.59
CA THR A 227 -17.50 1.64 -10.35
C THR A 227 -18.59 2.64 -9.97
N VAL A 228 -18.52 3.16 -8.76
CA VAL A 228 -19.53 4.05 -8.18
C VAL A 228 -18.93 5.42 -7.90
N LEU A 229 -19.63 6.48 -8.32
CA LEU A 229 -19.30 7.87 -8.08
C LEU A 229 -20.31 8.47 -7.10
N SER A 230 -19.84 9.01 -5.98
CA SER A 230 -20.68 9.80 -5.06
C SER A 230 -20.36 11.29 -5.19
N ARG A 231 -21.39 12.14 -5.14
CA ARG A 231 -21.25 13.60 -4.97
C ARG A 231 -21.23 13.95 -3.48
N GLY A 232 -20.22 13.47 -2.78
CA GLY A 232 -20.02 13.61 -1.34
C GLY A 232 -19.06 12.55 -0.81
N GLU A 233 -18.84 12.54 0.50
CA GLU A 233 -18.14 11.43 1.19
C GLU A 233 -19.02 10.17 1.15
N PHE A 234 -18.46 9.00 0.85
CA PHE A 234 -19.19 7.75 1.06
C PHE A 234 -19.40 7.51 2.55
N THR A 235 -20.63 7.23 2.95
CA THR A 235 -20.96 6.79 4.30
C THR A 235 -21.10 5.27 4.34
N ASP A 236 -21.04 4.68 5.55
CA ASP A 236 -21.32 3.25 5.74
C ASP A 236 -22.68 2.86 5.12
N SER A 237 -23.67 3.75 5.19
CA SER A 237 -24.99 3.57 4.56
C SER A 237 -24.95 3.45 3.04
N THR A 238 -24.00 4.11 2.37
CA THR A 238 -23.83 4.00 0.92
C THR A 238 -23.21 2.65 0.53
N LEU A 239 -22.35 2.09 1.39
CA LEU A 239 -21.69 0.80 1.16
C LEU A 239 -22.62 -0.39 1.47
N ASP A 240 -23.52 -0.25 2.45
CA ASP A 240 -24.52 -1.26 2.83
C ASP A 240 -25.43 -1.70 1.67
N ALA A 241 -25.56 -0.88 0.62
CA ALA A 241 -26.31 -1.25 -0.57
C ALA A 241 -25.63 -2.36 -1.40
N PHE A 242 -24.29 -2.45 -1.33
CA PHE A 242 -23.47 -3.30 -2.17
C PHE A 242 -22.79 -4.45 -1.41
N GLU A 243 -22.56 -4.28 -0.11
CA GLU A 243 -21.91 -5.26 0.76
C GLU A 243 -22.86 -5.74 1.86
N THR A 244 -22.61 -6.96 2.36
CA THR A 244 -23.30 -7.48 3.55
C THR A 244 -22.44 -7.27 4.79
N ASP A 245 -22.63 -6.15 5.48
CA ASP A 245 -22.30 -5.88 6.89
C ASP A 245 -21.03 -6.61 7.43
N ARG A 246 -19.85 -5.96 7.32
CA ARG A 246 -18.59 -6.45 7.95
C ARG A 246 -18.74 -6.46 9.48
N ARG A 247 -19.15 -7.59 10.05
CA ARG A 247 -19.00 -7.87 11.49
C ARG A 247 -17.58 -8.22 11.89
#